data_AF-A0A525HE32-F1
#
_entry.id   AF-A0A525HE32-F1
#
_cell.length_a   1.000
_cell.length_b   1.000
_cell.length_c   1.000
_cell.angle_alpha   90.00
_cell.angle_beta   90.00
_cell.angle_gamma   90.00
#
_symmetry.space_group_name_H-M   'P 1'
#
loop_
_entity.id
_entity.type
_entity.pdbx_description
1 polymer ?
#
loop_
_entity_poly.entity_id
_entity_poly.type
_entity_poly.pdbx_seq_one_letter_code
_entity_poly.pdbx_strand_id
1 'polypeptide(L)' 'MDWSGKEIAEGAVALALVVAVIAGVIDWRHRKRDDLDRVALLDWRSVQVFALIAAIIAVSVAFNL' A
#
# COMPACT_ATOMS: atom_id res chain seq x y z
N MET A 1 8.55 -25.49 1.24
CA MET A 1 8.97 -24.07 1.30
C MET A 1 8.44 -23.65 2.64
N ASP A 2 9.29 -23.67 3.65
CA ASP A 2 8.84 -23.62 5.03
C ASP A 2 9.14 -22.21 5.52
N TRP A 3 8.24 -21.29 5.19
CA TRP A 3 8.39 -19.87 5.50
C TRP A 3 8.03 -19.68 6.98
N SER A 4 8.91 -18.99 7.71
CA SER A 4 8.61 -18.57 9.07
C SER A 4 7.54 -17.48 9.08
N GLY A 5 6.75 -17.41 10.17
CA GLY A 5 5.75 -16.35 10.33
C GLY A 5 6.35 -14.94 10.23
N LYS A 6 7.61 -14.78 10.66
CA LYS A 6 8.37 -13.54 10.54
C LYS A 6 8.67 -13.18 9.08
N GLU A 7 9.15 -14.13 8.27
CA GLU A 7 9.40 -13.89 6.84
C GLU A 7 8.12 -13.50 6.08
N ILE A 8 6.98 -14.11 6.44
CA ILE A 8 5.68 -13.74 5.89
C ILE A 8 5.31 -12.31 6.29
N ALA A 9 5.51 -11.93 7.56
CA ALA A 9 5.23 -10.58 8.04
C ALA A 9 6.12 -9.53 7.36
N GLU A 10 7.41 -9.80 7.18
CA GLU A 10 8.33 -8.93 6.44
C GLU A 10 7.92 -8.78 4.96
N GLY A 11 7.51 -9.87 4.32
CA GLY A 11 6.96 -9.85 2.96
C GLY A 11 5.68 -9.00 2.86
N ALA A 12 4.80 -9.08 3.85
CA ALA A 12 3.58 -8.27 3.92
C ALA A 12 3.89 -6.77 4.09
N VAL A 13 4.91 -6.41 4.89
CA VAL A 13 5.38 -5.02 5.01
C VAL A 13 5.84 -4.49 3.65
N ALA A 14 6.72 -5.22 2.97
CA ALA A 14 7.26 -4.80 1.68
C ALA A 14 6.14 -4.61 0.65
N LEU A 15 5.20 -5.56 0.57
CA LEU A 15 4.06 -5.48 -0.33
C LEU A 15 3.18 -4.26 -0.03
N ALA A 16 2.83 -4.02 1.24
CA ALA A 16 2.00 -2.90 1.64
C ALA A 16 2.65 -1.56 1.30
N LEU A 17 3.97 -1.42 1.50
CA LEU A 17 4.72 -0.22 1.11
C LEU A 17 4.74 -0.02 -0.41
N VAL A 18 4.95 -1.08 -1.18
CA VAL A 18 4.89 -1.00 -2.66
C VAL A 18 3.51 -0.52 -3.12
N VAL A 19 2.43 -1.08 -2.56
CA VAL A 19 1.06 -0.66 -2.87
C VAL A 19 0.84 0.81 -2.50
N ALA A 20 1.31 1.25 -1.33
CA ALA A 20 1.19 2.65 -0.92
C ALA A 20 1.91 3.61 -1.88
N VAL A 21 3.12 3.25 -2.32
CA VAL A 21 3.89 4.05 -3.30
C VAL A 21 3.17 4.11 -4.64
N ILE A 22 2.72 2.96 -5.16
CA ILE A 22 2.00 2.90 -6.44
C ILE A 22 0.72 3.73 -6.36
N ALA A 23 -0.07 3.59 -5.29
CA ALA A 23 -1.30 4.35 -5.09
C ALA A 23 -1.03 5.87 -5.05
N GLY A 24 0.01 6.30 -4.32
CA GLY A 24 0.41 7.71 -4.28
C GLY A 24 0.89 8.25 -5.64
N VAL A 25 1.63 7.46 -6.41
CA VAL A 25 2.06 7.85 -7.77
C VAL A 25 0.87 7.94 -8.72
N ILE A 26 -0.08 7.01 -8.63
CA ILE A 26 -1.29 7.04 -9.46
C ILE A 26 -2.15 8.24 -9.08
N ASP A 27 -2.36 8.53 -7.80
CA ASP A 27 -3.08 9.72 -7.35
C ASP A 27 -2.40 11.00 -7.83
N TRP A 28 -1.08 11.11 -7.67
CA TRP A 28 -0.30 12.25 -8.16
C TRP A 28 -0.43 12.45 -9.67
N ARG A 29 -0.43 11.36 -10.45
CA ARG A 29 -0.64 11.39 -11.90
C ARG A 29 -2.07 11.79 -12.28
N HIS A 30 -3.07 11.36 -11.52
CA HIS A 30 -4.46 11.77 -11.75
C HIS A 30 -4.65 13.26 -11.44
N ARG A 31 -4.10 13.76 -10.33
CA ARG A 31 -4.12 15.20 -10.00
C ARG A 31 -3.43 16.09 -11.01
N LYS A 32 -2.41 15.55 -11.70
CA LYS A 32 -1.68 16.27 -12.75
C LYS A 32 -2.39 16.22 -14.11
N ARG A 33 -3.44 15.40 -14.27
CA ARG A 33 -4.26 15.35 -15.47
C ARG A 33 -5.45 16.30 -15.33
N ASP A 34 -5.62 17.14 -16.33
CA ASP A 34 -6.64 18.19 -16.48
C ASP A 34 -8.04 17.66 -16.85
N ASP A 35 -8.23 16.34 -16.77
CA ASP A 35 -9.44 15.65 -17.24
C ASP A 35 -10.33 15.31 -16.03
N LEU A 36 -11.20 16.25 -15.68
CA LEU A 36 -12.17 16.10 -14.58
C LEU A 36 -13.22 15.00 -14.85
N ASP A 37 -13.42 14.60 -16.11
CA ASP A 37 -14.48 13.66 -16.48
C ASP A 37 -14.04 12.20 -16.35
N ARG A 38 -12.74 11.95 -16.11
CA ARG A 38 -12.23 10.59 -15.94
C ARG A 38 -12.43 10.11 -14.51
N VAL A 39 -13.59 9.50 -14.27
CA VAL A 39 -13.92 8.87 -12.98
C VAL A 39 -12.94 7.73 -12.69
N ALA A 40 -12.11 7.90 -11.65
CA ALA A 40 -11.25 6.83 -11.16
C ALA A 40 -12.12 5.70 -10.58
N LEU A 41 -11.87 4.46 -10.98
CA LEU A 41 -12.61 3.28 -10.47
C LEU A 41 -12.43 3.07 -8.96
N LEU A 42 -11.32 3.55 -8.41
CA LEU A 42 -10.92 3.43 -7.02
C LEU A 42 -10.38 4.77 -6.52
N ASP A 43 -10.70 5.11 -5.27
CA ASP A 43 -10.07 6.22 -4.57
C ASP A 43 -8.63 5.85 -4.18
N TRP A 44 -7.68 6.24 -5.04
CA TRP A 44 -6.25 5.97 -4.87
C TRP A 44 -5.69 6.53 -3.57
N ARG A 45 -6.25 7.64 -3.05
CA ARG A 45 -5.82 8.20 -1.77
C ARG A 45 -6.22 7.31 -0.61
N SER A 46 -7.46 6.79 -0.62
CA SER A 46 -7.90 5.82 0.38
C SER A 46 -7.05 4.53 0.31
N VAL A 47 -6.78 4.01 -0.90
CA VAL A 47 -5.89 2.84 -1.08
C VAL A 47 -4.51 3.08 -0.48
N GLN A 48 -3.92 4.25 -0.71
CA GLN A 48 -2.63 4.61 -0.14
C GLN A 48 -2.66 4.60 1.40
N VAL A 49 -3.68 5.23 2.00
CA VAL A 49 -3.81 5.29 3.46
C VAL A 49 -3.99 3.91 4.07
N PHE A 50 -4.86 3.07 3.50
CA PHE A 50 -5.06 1.70 4.00
C PHE A 50 -3.81 0.84 3.84
N ALA A 51 -3.06 1.01 2.75
CA ALA A 51 -1.79 0.31 2.55
C ALA A 51 -0.74 0.73 3.60
N LEU A 52 -0.66 2.01 3.95
CA LEU A 52 0.23 2.49 5.02
C LEU A 52 -0.18 1.95 6.40
N ILE A 53 -1.49 1.92 6.71
CA ILE A 53 -2.00 1.32 7.95
C ILE A 53 -1.64 -0.17 8.01
N ALA A 54 -1.86 -0.91 6.91
CA ALA A 54 -1.49 -2.32 6.82
C ALA A 54 0.02 -2.53 7.00
N ALA A 55 0.87 -1.66 6.44
CA ALA A 55 2.31 -1.71 6.64
C ALA A 55 2.69 -1.53 8.11
N ILE A 56 2.09 -0.55 8.81
CA ILE A 56 2.34 -0.31 10.24
C ILE A 56 1.95 -1.54 11.08
N ILE A 57 0.80 -2.13 10.80
CA ILE A 57 0.34 -3.35 11.49
C ILE A 57 1.30 -4.52 11.22
N ALA A 58 1.68 -4.73 9.97
CA ALA A 58 2.58 -5.82 9.59
C ALA A 58 3.97 -5.65 10.22
N VAL A 59 4.50 -4.43 10.30
CA VAL A 59 5.75 -4.13 11.03
C VAL A 59 5.62 -4.48 12.51
N SER A 60 4.51 -4.08 13.14
CA SER A 60 4.24 -4.41 14.54
C SER A 60 4.20 -5.93 14.77
N VAL A 61 3.53 -6.67 13.89
CA VAL A 61 3.48 -8.13 13.95
C VAL A 61 4.86 -8.75 13.76
N ALA A 62 5.63 -8.29 12.76
CA ALA A 62 6.97 -8.79 12.48
C ALA A 62 7.94 -8.61 13.66
N PHE A 63 7.80 -7.53 14.44
CA PHE A 63 8.59 -7.31 15.65
C PHE A 63 8.16 -8.14 16.86
N ASN A 64 6.92 -8.65 16.87
CA ASN A 64 6.37 -9.46 17.97
C ASN A 64 6.45 -10.97 17.70
N LEU A 65 7.01 -11.40 16.55
CA LEU A 65 7.28 -12.79 16.18
C LEU A 65 8.76 -13.13 16.36
#